data_AF-A0A7S1PCZ0-F1
#
_entry.id   AF-A0A7S1PCZ0-F1
#
_cell.length_a   1.000
_cell.length_b   1.000
_cell.length_c   1.000
_cell.angle_alpha   90.00
_cell.angle_beta   90.00
_cell.angle_gamma   90.00
#
_symmetry.space_group_name_H-M   'P 1'
#
loop_
_entity.id
_entity.type
_entity.pdbx_description
1 polymer ?
#
loop_
_entity_poly.entity_id
_entity_poly.type
_entity_poly.pdbx_seq_one_letter_code
_entity_poly.pdbx_strand_id
1 'polypeptide(L)'
;MEKAVVDKPRLRVALLVTEDDQVYGVHIVDMFREWLEDAMDGSTILCMDAFDAKKMEWPAQHTWQQYDGFIIPGSLNSAYDKEPWIEELARVIQKLHADRTPFLGVCFGHQLAAQALGGRVKKNPMGTQFSRITTPLINTAPAALPLPLVKDNASGGEISLLYSHDDVVVEAPSVGVSLGGTEACPVIGVAYGSPPFAITVQGHPEFNTKTGKGCLDVIFEYYVKVGKATPEQVEEGRRRAAEPTDAHHVAKAVIGLFSRREGRSDSLSRG
;
A
#
# COMPACT_ATOMS: atom_id res chain seq x y z
N MET A 1 -33.46 -27.09 12.60
CA MET A 1 -32.92 -25.79 13.04
C MET A 1 -32.00 -25.29 11.94
N GLU A 2 -32.53 -24.49 11.01
CA GLU A 2 -31.70 -23.71 10.08
C GLU A 2 -30.84 -22.77 10.92
N LYS A 3 -29.52 -22.92 10.85
CA LYS A 3 -28.61 -21.91 11.40
C LYS A 3 -28.88 -20.63 10.63
N ALA A 4 -29.44 -19.62 11.29
CA ALA A 4 -29.51 -18.28 10.73
C ALA A 4 -28.11 -17.90 10.25
N VAL A 5 -27.97 -17.71 8.94
CA VAL A 5 -26.73 -17.18 8.35
C VAL A 5 -26.62 -15.76 8.88
N VAL A 6 -25.75 -15.55 9.86
CA VAL A 6 -25.44 -14.20 10.36
C VAL A 6 -24.79 -13.46 9.18
N ASP A 7 -25.50 -12.49 8.60
CA ASP A 7 -24.95 -11.63 7.56
C ASP A 7 -23.84 -10.79 8.19
N LYS A 8 -22.59 -11.17 7.91
CA LYS A 8 -21.42 -10.47 8.43
C LYS A 8 -21.24 -9.16 7.65
N PRO A 9 -20.83 -8.07 8.32
CA PRO A 9 -20.45 -6.85 7.62
C PRO A 9 -19.36 -7.13 6.57
N ARG A 10 -19.35 -6.34 5.50
CA ARG A 10 -18.43 -6.50 4.36
C ARG A 10 -17.53 -5.26 4.26
N LEU A 11 -16.21 -5.49 4.23
CA LEU A 11 -15.22 -4.48 3.85
C LEU A 11 -14.95 -4.64 2.36
N ARG A 12 -15.43 -3.69 1.55
CA ARG A 12 -15.30 -3.70 0.09
C ARG A 12 -14.08 -2.91 -0.34
N VAL A 13 -13.15 -3.55 -1.03
CA VAL A 13 -11.89 -2.95 -1.48
C VAL A 13 -11.77 -3.09 -2.98
N ALA A 14 -11.45 -1.98 -3.66
CA ALA A 14 -11.06 -2.00 -5.07
C ALA A 14 -9.53 -2.02 -5.16
N LEU A 15 -8.96 -3.08 -5.73
CA LEU A 15 -7.53 -3.21 -5.98
C LEU A 15 -7.23 -2.87 -7.44
N LEU A 16 -6.49 -1.79 -7.68
CA LEU A 16 -6.11 -1.33 -9.01
C LEU A 16 -4.78 -1.99 -9.39
N VAL A 17 -4.81 -3.20 -9.94
CA VAL A 17 -3.64 -4.02 -10.25
C VAL A 17 -2.76 -3.32 -11.30
N THR A 18 -1.50 -3.07 -10.94
CA THR A 18 -0.52 -2.33 -11.76
C THR A 18 0.52 -3.21 -12.43
N GLU A 19 0.42 -4.54 -12.31
CA GLU A 19 1.35 -5.49 -12.93
C GLU A 19 0.65 -6.68 -13.57
N ASP A 20 1.21 -7.16 -14.67
CA ASP A 20 0.77 -8.31 -15.46
C ASP A 20 1.89 -9.37 -15.60
N ASP A 21 2.99 -9.20 -14.85
CA ASP A 21 4.12 -10.12 -14.88
C ASP A 21 3.81 -11.44 -14.15
N GLN A 22 4.54 -12.50 -14.51
CA GLN A 22 4.31 -13.85 -14.02
C GLN A 22 4.93 -14.13 -12.64
N VAL A 23 5.71 -13.18 -12.09
CA VAL A 23 6.39 -13.32 -10.80
C VAL A 23 5.63 -12.59 -9.70
N TYR A 24 5.27 -11.33 -9.92
CA TYR A 24 4.60 -10.48 -8.93
C TYR A 24 3.12 -10.28 -9.30
N GLY A 25 2.82 -9.87 -10.53
CA GLY A 25 1.49 -9.51 -11.01
C GLY A 25 0.40 -10.55 -10.75
N VAL A 26 0.66 -11.82 -11.09
CA VAL A 26 -0.30 -12.92 -10.88
C VAL A 26 -0.65 -13.19 -9.40
N HIS A 27 0.18 -12.71 -8.47
CA HIS A 27 0.04 -12.94 -7.03
C HIS A 27 -0.42 -11.72 -6.24
N ILE A 28 -0.52 -10.53 -6.86
CA ILE A 28 -0.88 -9.28 -6.14
C ILE A 28 -2.18 -9.44 -5.37
N VAL A 29 -3.23 -9.97 -6.02
CA VAL A 29 -4.55 -10.11 -5.40
C VAL A 29 -4.48 -11.01 -4.15
N ASP A 30 -3.76 -12.13 -4.25
CA ASP A 30 -3.61 -13.07 -3.13
C ASP A 30 -2.77 -12.47 -2.00
N MET A 31 -1.66 -11.78 -2.30
CA MET A 31 -0.83 -11.13 -1.29
C MET A 31 -1.60 -10.09 -0.48
N PHE A 32 -2.33 -9.20 -1.14
CA PHE A 32 -3.12 -8.18 -0.43
C PHE A 32 -4.29 -8.78 0.33
N ARG A 33 -4.93 -9.82 -0.21
CA ARG A 33 -6.01 -10.55 0.48
C ARG A 33 -5.49 -11.24 1.74
N GLU A 34 -4.45 -12.06 1.62
CA GLU A 34 -3.81 -12.75 2.75
C GLU A 34 -3.39 -11.76 3.84
N TRP A 35 -2.76 -10.66 3.45
CA TRP A 35 -2.25 -9.64 4.37
C TRP A 35 -3.37 -8.96 5.16
N LEU A 36 -4.47 -8.58 4.51
CA LEU A 36 -5.59 -7.93 5.19
C LEU A 36 -6.38 -8.93 6.04
N GLU A 37 -6.62 -10.14 5.53
CA GLU A 37 -7.36 -11.19 6.25
C GLU A 37 -6.62 -11.63 7.53
N ASP A 38 -5.28 -11.69 7.52
CA ASP A 38 -4.47 -11.98 8.73
C ASP A 38 -4.70 -10.96 9.87
N ALA A 39 -5.03 -9.71 9.53
CA ALA A 39 -5.30 -8.66 10.49
C ALA A 39 -6.77 -8.55 10.91
N MET A 40 -7.67 -9.30 10.27
CA MET A 40 -9.09 -9.32 10.59
C MET A 40 -9.40 -10.36 11.69
N ASP A 41 -10.40 -10.06 12.53
CA ASP A 41 -10.86 -10.95 13.61
C ASP A 41 -11.94 -11.97 13.16
N GLY A 42 -12.25 -12.00 11.85
CA GLY A 42 -13.28 -12.86 11.27
C GLY A 42 -14.72 -12.37 11.48
N SER A 43 -14.94 -11.23 12.14
CA SER A 43 -16.26 -10.59 12.28
C SER A 43 -16.75 -9.93 10.98
N THR A 44 -15.81 -9.54 10.11
CA THR A 44 -16.03 -8.86 8.84
C THR A 44 -15.54 -9.73 7.68
N ILE A 45 -16.25 -9.70 6.55
CA ILE A 45 -15.83 -10.36 5.30
C ILE A 45 -15.09 -9.35 4.43
N LEU A 46 -13.88 -9.69 3.99
CA LEU A 46 -13.17 -8.93 2.96
C LEU A 46 -13.76 -9.26 1.58
N CYS A 47 -14.25 -8.25 0.88
CA CYS A 47 -14.67 -8.34 -0.51
C CYS A 47 -13.70 -7.51 -1.35
N MET A 48 -12.80 -8.18 -2.08
CA MET A 48 -11.80 -7.51 -2.92
C MET A 48 -12.12 -7.74 -4.40
N ASP A 49 -12.37 -6.64 -5.10
CA ASP A 49 -12.52 -6.62 -6.56
C ASP A 49 -11.22 -6.09 -7.17
N ALA A 50 -10.68 -6.81 -8.15
CA ALA A 50 -9.44 -6.45 -8.84
C ALA A 50 -9.75 -5.86 -10.22
N PHE A 51 -9.07 -4.76 -10.55
CA PHE A 51 -9.19 -4.07 -11.83
C PHE A 51 -7.80 -3.88 -12.45
N ASP A 52 -7.64 -4.17 -13.74
CA ASP A 52 -6.35 -4.04 -14.43
C ASP A 52 -6.09 -2.57 -14.82
N ALA A 53 -5.25 -1.90 -14.04
CA ALA A 53 -4.93 -0.49 -14.29
C ALA A 53 -4.17 -0.30 -15.61
N LYS A 54 -3.38 -1.28 -16.06
CA LYS A 54 -2.65 -1.22 -17.35
C LYS A 54 -3.60 -1.24 -18.54
N LYS A 55 -4.77 -1.87 -18.38
CA LYS A 55 -5.90 -1.81 -19.33
C LYS A 55 -6.83 -0.63 -19.09
N MET A 56 -6.49 0.27 -18.18
CA MET A 56 -7.31 1.41 -17.75
C MET A 56 -8.67 0.98 -17.18
N GLU A 57 -8.67 -0.15 -16.47
CA GLU A 57 -9.85 -0.67 -15.79
C GLU A 57 -9.85 -0.21 -14.32
N TRP A 58 -10.99 0.33 -13.89
CA TRP A 58 -11.31 0.66 -12.50
C TRP A 58 -12.84 0.80 -12.39
N PRO A 59 -13.42 0.77 -11.18
CA PRO A 59 -14.84 1.04 -11.02
C PRO A 59 -15.22 2.39 -11.64
N ALA A 60 -16.39 2.45 -12.27
CA ALA A 60 -16.92 3.72 -12.76
C ALA A 60 -17.07 4.72 -11.59
N GLN A 61 -16.73 6.00 -11.79
CA GLN A 61 -16.64 6.97 -10.68
C GLN A 61 -17.92 7.08 -9.84
N HIS A 62 -19.09 6.95 -10.46
CA HIS A 62 -20.38 6.99 -9.77
C HIS A 62 -20.66 5.77 -8.87
N THR A 63 -19.80 4.73 -8.89
CA THR A 63 -19.88 3.55 -8.02
C THR A 63 -18.81 3.52 -6.93
N TRP A 64 -17.89 4.51 -6.88
CA TRP A 64 -16.83 4.55 -5.87
C TRP A 64 -17.36 4.59 -4.43
N GLN A 65 -18.60 5.03 -4.23
CA GLN A 65 -19.32 5.02 -2.96
C GLN A 65 -19.62 3.60 -2.45
N GLN A 66 -19.54 2.58 -3.31
CA GLN A 66 -19.76 1.18 -2.95
C GLN A 66 -18.52 0.52 -2.35
N TYR A 67 -17.34 1.13 -2.50
CA TYR A 67 -16.08 0.66 -1.94
C TYR A 67 -15.75 1.43 -0.66
N ASP A 68 -15.24 0.72 0.33
CA ASP A 68 -14.78 1.28 1.60
C ASP A 68 -13.34 1.83 1.46
N GLY A 69 -12.57 1.33 0.48
CA GLY A 69 -11.31 1.93 0.08
C GLY A 69 -10.72 1.35 -1.21
N PHE A 70 -9.71 2.05 -1.73
CA PHE A 70 -8.95 1.66 -2.93
C PHE A 70 -7.51 1.27 -2.56
N ILE A 71 -6.93 0.31 -3.25
CA ILE A 71 -5.51 -0.05 -3.11
C ILE A 71 -4.83 0.12 -4.46
N ILE A 72 -3.70 0.83 -4.45
CA ILE A 72 -2.78 0.99 -5.58
C ILE A 72 -1.47 0.26 -5.19
N PRO A 73 -1.16 -0.91 -5.77
CA PRO A 73 -0.03 -1.74 -5.38
C PRO A 73 1.30 -1.26 -6.00
N GLY A 74 2.34 -2.08 -5.85
CA GLY A 74 3.64 -1.85 -6.46
C GLY A 74 3.65 -2.09 -7.97
N SER A 75 4.69 -1.62 -8.64
CA SER A 75 4.90 -1.80 -10.08
C SER A 75 6.40 -1.89 -10.39
N LEU A 76 6.73 -2.61 -11.46
CA LEU A 76 8.04 -2.62 -12.13
C LEU A 76 8.27 -1.33 -12.93
N ASN A 77 7.21 -0.59 -13.26
CA ASN A 77 7.29 0.74 -13.86
C ASN A 77 7.65 1.82 -12.84
N SER A 78 8.24 2.90 -13.33
CA SER A 78 8.47 4.11 -12.54
C SER A 78 7.24 5.02 -12.59
N ALA A 79 6.96 5.73 -11.49
CA ALA A 79 5.83 6.67 -11.41
C ALA A 79 5.89 7.83 -12.43
N TYR A 80 7.07 8.08 -13.02
CA TYR A 80 7.32 9.11 -14.04
C TYR A 80 7.49 8.54 -15.46
N ASP A 81 7.26 7.24 -15.66
CA ASP A 81 7.19 6.66 -16.99
C ASP A 81 6.01 7.28 -17.77
N LYS A 82 6.18 7.46 -19.08
CA LYS A 82 5.19 8.13 -19.95
C LYS A 82 4.17 7.16 -20.55
N GLU A 83 3.78 6.17 -19.77
CA GLU A 83 2.76 5.20 -20.18
C GLU A 83 1.35 5.80 -19.96
N PRO A 84 0.43 5.72 -20.94
CA PRO A 84 -0.89 6.34 -20.82
C PRO A 84 -1.69 5.92 -19.57
N TRP A 85 -1.55 4.66 -19.16
CA TRP A 85 -2.23 4.14 -17.98
C TRP A 85 -1.71 4.75 -16.67
N ILE A 86 -0.42 5.12 -16.61
CA ILE A 86 0.18 5.77 -15.43
C ILE A 86 -0.38 7.18 -15.28
N GLU A 87 -0.44 7.92 -16.39
CA GLU A 87 -1.02 9.26 -16.39
C GLU A 87 -2.50 9.24 -15.98
N GLU A 88 -3.28 8.28 -16.51
CA GLU A 88 -4.69 8.18 -16.14
C GLU A 88 -4.88 7.68 -14.70
N LEU A 89 -4.05 6.74 -14.23
CA LEU A 89 -4.07 6.31 -12.83
C LEU A 89 -3.71 7.47 -11.88
N ALA A 90 -2.79 8.36 -12.26
CA ALA A 90 -2.52 9.59 -11.51
C ALA A 90 -3.77 10.50 -11.45
N ARG A 91 -4.54 10.62 -12.54
CA ARG A 91 -5.82 11.34 -12.55
C ARG A 91 -6.88 10.66 -11.67
N VAL A 92 -6.91 9.32 -11.64
CA VAL A 92 -7.77 8.56 -10.72
C VAL A 92 -7.41 8.88 -9.27
N ILE A 93 -6.12 8.86 -8.91
CA ILE A 93 -5.66 9.22 -7.55
C ILE A 93 -6.03 10.67 -7.18
N GLN A 94 -5.87 11.62 -8.10
CA GLN A 94 -6.31 13.01 -7.90
C GLN A 94 -7.81 13.10 -7.59
N LYS A 95 -8.64 12.35 -8.31
CA LYS A 95 -10.09 12.27 -8.07
C LYS A 95 -10.42 11.61 -6.73
N LEU A 96 -9.78 10.48 -6.40
CA LEU A 96 -9.93 9.82 -5.08
C LEU A 96 -9.60 10.80 -3.95
N HIS A 97 -8.51 11.56 -4.09
CA HIS A 97 -8.11 12.58 -3.12
C HIS A 97 -9.12 13.73 -3.04
N ALA A 98 -9.56 14.28 -4.18
CA ALA A 98 -10.54 15.37 -4.24
C ALA A 98 -11.88 14.97 -3.59
N ASP A 99 -12.34 13.75 -3.84
CA ASP A 99 -13.58 13.19 -3.29
C ASP A 99 -13.42 12.68 -1.84
N ARG A 100 -12.21 12.80 -1.25
CA ARG A 100 -11.85 12.22 0.05
C ARG A 100 -12.18 10.73 0.17
N THR A 101 -12.07 10.00 -0.94
CA THR A 101 -12.29 8.55 -0.97
C THR A 101 -11.06 7.85 -0.37
N PRO A 102 -11.23 6.94 0.59
CA PRO A 102 -10.08 6.28 1.22
C PRO A 102 -9.26 5.48 0.23
N PHE A 103 -7.93 5.59 0.33
CA PHE A 103 -7.02 4.76 -0.44
C PHE A 103 -5.71 4.44 0.29
N LEU A 104 -5.11 3.33 -0.12
CA LEU A 104 -3.76 2.90 0.21
C LEU A 104 -2.91 2.90 -1.07
N GLY A 105 -1.73 3.52 -1.03
CA GLY A 105 -0.70 3.33 -2.07
C GLY A 105 0.53 2.62 -1.50
N VAL A 106 1.01 1.58 -2.20
CA VAL A 106 2.18 0.78 -1.80
C VAL A 106 3.28 0.90 -2.87
N CYS A 107 4.51 1.20 -2.46
CA CYS A 107 5.68 1.31 -3.34
C CYS A 107 5.43 2.24 -4.55
N PHE A 108 5.22 1.71 -5.76
CA PHE A 108 4.78 2.51 -6.92
C PHE A 108 3.51 3.31 -6.63
N GLY A 109 2.49 2.72 -6.00
CA GLY A 109 1.29 3.45 -5.63
C GLY A 109 1.54 4.61 -4.66
N HIS A 110 2.53 4.48 -3.77
CA HIS A 110 2.99 5.57 -2.90
C HIS A 110 3.66 6.69 -3.71
N GLN A 111 4.55 6.32 -4.62
CA GLN A 111 5.28 7.23 -5.48
C GLN A 111 4.34 7.98 -6.43
N LEU A 112 3.45 7.26 -7.10
CA LEU A 112 2.48 7.83 -8.02
C LEU A 112 1.50 8.76 -7.31
N ALA A 113 1.01 8.38 -6.12
CA ALA A 113 0.16 9.26 -5.32
C ALA A 113 0.89 10.54 -4.92
N ALA A 114 2.14 10.44 -4.46
CA ALA A 114 2.94 11.61 -4.14
C ALA A 114 3.11 12.53 -5.37
N GLN A 115 3.51 11.98 -6.52
CA GLN A 115 3.70 12.74 -7.75
C GLN A 115 2.40 13.38 -8.26
N ALA A 116 1.29 12.62 -8.26
CA ALA A 116 -0.02 13.08 -8.71
C ALA A 116 -0.56 14.25 -7.86
N LEU A 117 -0.15 14.31 -6.59
CA LEU A 117 -0.61 15.30 -5.61
C LEU A 117 0.41 16.42 -5.34
N GLY A 118 1.42 16.56 -6.21
CA GLY A 118 2.37 17.69 -6.20
C GLY A 118 3.65 17.45 -5.41
N GLY A 119 3.94 16.21 -5.00
CA GLY A 119 5.24 15.77 -4.49
C GLY A 119 6.20 15.43 -5.63
N ARG A 120 7.38 14.90 -5.28
CA ARG A 120 8.44 14.60 -6.26
C ARG A 120 9.05 13.22 -6.05
N VAL A 121 9.06 12.43 -7.12
CA VAL A 121 9.68 11.10 -7.19
C VAL A 121 10.95 11.19 -8.03
N LYS A 122 11.99 10.43 -7.65
CA LYS A 122 13.21 10.27 -8.45
C LYS A 122 13.78 8.86 -8.29
N LYS A 123 14.63 8.45 -9.23
CA LYS A 123 15.54 7.33 -9.04
C LYS A 123 16.37 7.54 -7.77
N ASN A 124 16.49 6.51 -6.95
CA ASN A 124 17.26 6.55 -5.73
C ASN A 124 18.75 6.69 -6.05
N PRO A 125 19.42 7.80 -5.68
CA PRO A 125 20.84 7.97 -5.94
C PRO A 125 21.71 6.98 -5.14
N MET A 126 21.16 6.38 -4.08
CA MET A 126 21.82 5.35 -3.26
C MET A 126 21.59 3.92 -3.77
N GLY A 127 20.90 3.77 -4.91
CA GLY A 127 20.64 2.47 -5.56
C GLY A 127 19.38 1.77 -5.03
N THR A 128 19.20 0.52 -5.46
CA THR A 128 18.06 -0.32 -5.09
C THR A 128 18.05 -0.60 -3.60
N GLN A 129 16.93 -0.33 -2.93
CA GLN A 129 16.69 -0.78 -1.58
C GLN A 129 15.81 -2.02 -1.59
N PHE A 130 16.27 -3.05 -0.87
CA PHE A 130 15.56 -4.30 -0.74
C PHE A 130 15.75 -4.90 0.65
N SER A 131 14.95 -5.93 0.98
CA SER A 131 14.91 -6.61 2.30
C SER A 131 14.16 -5.82 3.39
N ARG A 132 14.19 -6.30 4.62
CA ARG A 132 13.59 -5.66 5.79
C ARG A 132 14.40 -4.44 6.19
N ILE A 133 13.77 -3.27 6.21
CA ILE A 133 14.39 -2.01 6.64
C ILE A 133 13.54 -1.41 7.76
N THR A 134 14.21 -1.03 8.85
CA THR A 134 13.63 -0.26 9.95
C THR A 134 13.87 1.22 9.68
N THR A 135 12.80 2.01 9.73
CA THR A 135 12.82 3.42 9.37
C THR A 135 12.15 4.25 10.47
N PRO A 136 12.74 5.38 10.89
CA PRO A 136 12.16 6.21 11.93
C PRO A 136 10.92 6.93 11.41
N LEU A 137 9.88 6.98 12.23
CA LEU A 137 8.71 7.81 12.00
C LEU A 137 8.92 9.20 12.61
N ILE A 138 8.36 10.22 11.96
CA ILE A 138 8.36 11.56 12.54
C ILE A 138 7.22 11.64 13.56
N ASN A 139 7.54 12.09 14.77
CA ASN A 139 6.61 12.24 15.90
C ASN A 139 5.47 13.27 15.66
N THR A 140 5.44 13.92 14.49
CA THR A 140 4.42 14.88 14.04
C THR A 140 3.43 14.27 13.05
N ALA A 141 3.52 12.97 12.74
CA ALA A 141 2.43 12.27 12.07
C ALA A 141 1.15 12.57 12.87
N PRO A 142 0.05 13.02 12.22
CA PRO A 142 -1.07 13.58 12.95
C PRO A 142 -1.51 12.65 14.08
N ALA A 143 -1.72 13.15 15.29
CA ALA A 143 -2.35 12.39 16.37
C ALA A 143 -3.72 11.78 15.95
N ALA A 144 -4.24 12.24 14.81
CA ALA A 144 -5.42 11.75 14.11
C ALA A 144 -5.18 10.53 13.19
N LEU A 145 -3.95 10.04 12.99
CA LEU A 145 -3.73 8.66 12.55
C LEU A 145 -4.12 7.77 13.72
N PRO A 146 -5.33 7.20 13.71
CA PRO A 146 -5.98 6.70 14.91
C PRO A 146 -5.57 5.25 15.20
N LEU A 147 -4.49 4.80 14.56
CA LEU A 147 -4.07 3.42 14.49
C LEU A 147 -2.55 3.43 14.62
N PRO A 148 -1.98 2.70 15.58
CA PRO A 148 -0.53 2.63 15.70
C PRO A 148 0.00 2.02 14.42
N LEU A 149 0.69 2.81 13.58
CA LEU A 149 1.52 2.25 12.51
C LEU A 149 2.67 1.40 13.10
N VAL A 150 2.91 1.53 14.42
CA VAL A 150 4.00 0.93 15.20
C VAL A 150 3.52 0.58 16.61
N LYS A 151 4.15 -0.39 17.28
CA LYS A 151 3.74 -0.85 18.63
C LYS A 151 3.82 0.21 19.74
N ASP A 152 4.68 1.22 19.61
CA ASP A 152 4.96 2.17 20.69
C ASP A 152 5.08 3.61 20.14
N ASN A 153 4.11 4.46 20.47
CA ASN A 153 3.95 5.80 19.90
C ASN A 153 4.59 6.91 20.77
N ALA A 154 5.20 6.58 21.92
CA ALA A 154 5.57 7.57 22.92
C ALA A 154 6.92 8.29 22.67
N SER A 155 7.77 7.79 21.76
CA SER A 155 9.16 8.27 21.57
C SER A 155 9.53 8.62 20.12
N GLY A 156 8.56 8.73 19.20
CA GLY A 156 8.86 8.72 17.77
C GLY A 156 9.23 7.31 17.35
N GLY A 157 8.21 6.49 17.08
CA GLY A 157 8.40 5.06 16.82
C GLY A 157 9.14 4.79 15.51
N GLU A 158 9.55 3.54 15.32
CA GLU A 158 10.16 3.06 14.08
C GLU A 158 9.23 2.05 13.43
N ILE A 159 9.16 2.05 12.10
CA ILE A 159 8.43 1.05 11.33
C ILE A 159 9.40 0.15 10.57
N SER A 160 9.19 -1.16 10.66
CA SER A 160 9.97 -2.17 9.96
C SER A 160 9.12 -2.84 8.89
N LEU A 161 9.44 -2.64 7.61
CA LEU A 161 8.76 -3.28 6.48
C LEU A 161 9.76 -3.96 5.56
N LEU A 162 9.26 -4.81 4.66
CA LEU A 162 10.02 -5.32 3.53
C LEU A 162 10.03 -4.26 2.43
N TYR A 163 11.18 -4.04 1.81
CA TYR A 163 11.35 -3.07 0.73
C TYR A 163 11.84 -3.80 -0.52
N SER A 164 11.52 -3.23 -1.68
CA SER A 164 12.01 -3.65 -2.99
C SER A 164 11.71 -2.53 -3.99
N HIS A 165 12.55 -1.51 -4.06
CA HIS A 165 12.33 -0.36 -4.94
C HIS A 165 13.64 0.28 -5.42
N ASP A 166 13.56 0.88 -6.60
CA ASP A 166 14.64 1.68 -7.16
C ASP A 166 14.39 3.19 -7.08
N ASP A 167 13.13 3.60 -6.91
CA ASP A 167 12.69 5.00 -6.89
C ASP A 167 12.27 5.39 -5.48
N VAL A 168 12.33 6.68 -5.17
CA VAL A 168 11.97 7.24 -3.87
C VAL A 168 11.21 8.54 -4.03
N VAL A 169 10.26 8.78 -3.13
CA VAL A 169 9.69 10.12 -2.92
C VAL A 169 10.72 10.95 -2.16
N VAL A 170 11.18 12.02 -2.79
CA VAL A 170 12.18 12.94 -2.21
C VAL A 170 11.54 14.19 -1.60
N GLU A 171 10.32 14.51 -2.01
CA GLU A 171 9.52 15.62 -1.47
C GLU A 171 8.07 15.15 -1.36
N ALA A 172 7.51 15.17 -0.15
CA ALA A 172 6.10 14.87 0.08
C ALA A 172 5.21 16.00 -0.46
N PRO A 173 4.01 15.69 -0.97
CA PRO A 173 3.05 16.70 -1.41
C PRO A 173 2.54 17.54 -0.22
N SER A 174 2.28 18.83 -0.43
CA SER A 174 1.81 19.75 0.63
C SER A 174 0.40 19.43 1.16
N VAL A 175 -0.36 18.59 0.44
CA VAL A 175 -1.70 18.12 0.83
C VAL A 175 -1.66 16.90 1.77
N GLY A 176 -0.46 16.41 2.09
CA GLY A 176 -0.24 15.31 3.02
C GLY A 176 0.88 15.60 4.01
N VAL A 177 1.00 14.74 5.01
CA VAL A 177 2.04 14.78 6.03
C VAL A 177 2.94 13.55 5.85
N SER A 178 4.25 13.77 5.73
CA SER A 178 5.24 12.69 5.70
C SER A 178 5.18 11.90 7.01
N LEU A 179 5.20 10.57 6.90
CA LEU A 179 5.25 9.67 8.04
C LEU A 179 6.67 9.51 8.59
N GLY A 180 7.69 9.84 7.81
CA GLY A 180 9.09 9.71 8.19
C GLY A 180 9.98 9.36 7.00
N GLY A 181 11.23 9.02 7.29
CA GLY A 181 12.19 8.65 6.27
C GLY A 181 13.60 8.45 6.78
N THR A 182 14.46 8.03 5.86
CA THR A 182 15.91 7.90 6.04
C THR A 182 16.62 8.69 4.94
N GLU A 183 17.94 8.83 5.02
CA GLU A 183 18.72 9.42 3.93
C GLU A 183 18.49 8.69 2.59
N ALA A 184 18.42 7.35 2.64
CA ALA A 184 18.23 6.51 1.46
C ALA A 184 16.77 6.47 0.96
N CYS A 185 15.79 6.82 1.80
CA CYS A 185 14.37 6.92 1.45
C CYS A 185 13.73 8.07 2.23
N PRO A 186 13.78 9.32 1.72
CA PRO A 186 13.41 10.52 2.47
C PRO A 186 11.96 10.58 2.92
N VAL A 187 11.06 9.95 2.17
CA VAL A 187 9.63 9.85 2.50
C VAL A 187 9.24 8.39 2.39
N ILE A 188 9.12 7.70 3.51
CA ILE A 188 8.70 6.28 3.55
C ILE A 188 7.18 6.10 3.50
N GLY A 189 6.44 7.19 3.59
CA GLY A 189 4.99 7.19 3.55
C GLY A 189 4.40 8.57 3.76
N VAL A 190 3.14 8.74 3.37
CA VAL A 190 2.39 9.99 3.50
C VAL A 190 0.97 9.69 3.95
N ALA A 191 0.46 10.44 4.93
CA ALA A 191 -0.95 10.49 5.28
C ALA A 191 -1.60 11.73 4.68
N TYR A 192 -2.74 11.56 4.01
CA TYR A 192 -3.42 12.62 3.25
C TYR A 192 -4.69 13.11 3.94
N GLY A 193 -4.82 14.43 4.04
CA GLY A 193 -5.95 15.11 4.68
C GLY A 193 -5.83 15.28 6.20
N SER A 194 -6.75 16.08 6.76
CA SER A 194 -6.90 16.28 8.20
C SER A 194 -8.39 16.29 8.58
N PRO A 195 -8.91 15.27 9.30
CA PRO A 195 -8.23 14.02 9.64
C PRO A 195 -7.86 13.21 8.37
N PRO A 196 -6.84 12.34 8.46
CA PRO A 196 -6.42 11.54 7.32
C PRO A 196 -7.53 10.61 6.81
N PHE A 197 -7.68 10.53 5.49
CA PHE A 197 -8.59 9.59 4.82
C PHE A 197 -7.84 8.61 3.90
N ALA A 198 -6.60 8.91 3.54
CA ALA A 198 -5.74 8.05 2.74
C ALA A 198 -4.33 7.97 3.33
N ILE A 199 -3.66 6.84 3.14
CA ILE A 199 -2.27 6.64 3.56
C ILE A 199 -1.47 5.96 2.44
N THR A 200 -0.17 6.17 2.42
CA THR A 200 0.73 5.52 1.47
C THR A 200 2.01 5.10 2.17
N VAL A 201 2.64 4.02 1.72
CA VAL A 201 3.87 3.46 2.27
C VAL A 201 4.82 3.01 1.16
N GLN A 202 6.12 3.25 1.32
CA GLN A 202 7.15 2.85 0.37
C GLN A 202 7.49 1.36 0.48
N GLY A 203 7.43 0.81 1.70
CA GLY A 203 7.59 -0.62 1.94
C GLY A 203 6.39 -1.44 1.47
N HIS A 204 6.59 -2.74 1.36
CA HIS A 204 5.65 -3.77 0.94
C HIS A 204 5.16 -4.59 2.14
N PRO A 205 4.13 -4.13 2.88
CA PRO A 205 3.58 -4.90 3.98
C PRO A 205 2.95 -6.23 3.48
N GLU A 206 2.49 -6.27 2.23
CA GLU A 206 1.94 -7.46 1.58
C GLU A 206 2.98 -8.56 1.32
N PHE A 207 4.28 -8.23 1.31
CA PHE A 207 5.34 -9.24 1.21
C PHE A 207 5.50 -10.10 2.47
N ASN A 208 4.90 -9.72 3.59
CA ASN A 208 5.02 -10.48 4.83
C ASN A 208 4.13 -11.74 4.87
N THR A 209 3.38 -12.04 3.81
CA THR A 209 2.54 -13.24 3.71
C THR A 209 3.32 -14.44 3.16
N LYS A 210 2.70 -15.63 3.13
CA LYS A 210 3.32 -16.81 2.52
C LYS A 210 3.58 -16.57 1.02
N THR A 211 2.56 -16.09 0.31
CA THR A 211 2.66 -15.79 -1.12
C THR A 211 3.65 -14.65 -1.37
N GLY A 212 3.62 -13.62 -0.53
CA GLY A 212 4.54 -12.48 -0.61
C GLY A 212 6.02 -12.84 -0.42
N LYS A 213 6.33 -13.70 0.55
CA LYS A 213 7.70 -14.18 0.75
C LYS A 213 8.21 -14.99 -0.44
N GLY A 214 7.35 -15.81 -1.06
CA GLY A 214 7.68 -16.51 -2.30
C GLY A 214 8.02 -15.56 -3.45
N CYS A 215 7.24 -14.50 -3.63
CA CYS A 215 7.53 -13.48 -4.65
C CYS A 215 8.85 -12.76 -4.36
N LEU A 216 9.09 -12.36 -3.10
CA LEU A 216 10.31 -11.69 -2.69
C LEU A 216 11.56 -12.54 -2.96
N ASP A 217 11.46 -13.85 -2.71
CA ASP A 217 12.56 -14.77 -2.97
C ASP A 217 12.95 -14.83 -4.45
N VAL A 218 11.97 -14.80 -5.36
CA VAL A 218 12.20 -14.75 -6.82
C VAL A 218 12.75 -13.38 -7.25
N ILE A 219 12.25 -12.29 -6.67
CA ILE A 219 12.77 -10.93 -6.92
C ILE A 219 14.25 -10.85 -6.55
N PHE A 220 14.66 -11.45 -5.43
CA PHE A 220 16.06 -11.48 -5.02
C PHE A 220 16.94 -12.28 -6.00
N GLU A 221 16.47 -13.42 -6.49
CA GLU A 221 17.20 -14.17 -7.54
C GLU A 221 17.34 -13.35 -8.82
N TYR A 222 16.29 -12.63 -9.20
CA TYR A 222 16.33 -11.72 -10.33
C TYR A 222 17.37 -10.62 -10.15
N TYR A 223 17.48 -10.02 -8.95
CA TYR A 223 18.48 -8.99 -8.67
C TYR A 223 19.92 -9.47 -8.83
N VAL A 224 20.23 -10.70 -8.45
CA VAL A 224 21.54 -11.30 -8.74
C VAL A 224 21.72 -11.45 -10.25
N LYS A 225 20.72 -12.02 -10.93
CA LYS A 225 20.78 -12.29 -12.37
C LYS A 225 21.02 -11.03 -13.22
N VAL A 226 20.43 -9.89 -12.84
CA VAL A 226 20.59 -8.62 -13.57
C VAL A 226 21.70 -7.72 -13.03
N GLY A 227 22.48 -8.19 -12.05
CA GLY A 227 23.58 -7.43 -11.46
C GLY A 227 23.15 -6.23 -10.60
N LYS A 228 21.91 -6.22 -10.11
CA LYS A 228 21.41 -5.22 -9.14
C LYS A 228 21.92 -5.46 -7.72
N ALA A 229 22.22 -6.72 -7.39
CA ALA A 229 22.78 -7.10 -6.09
C ALA A 229 23.77 -8.26 -6.26
N THR A 230 24.74 -8.36 -5.35
CA THR A 230 25.62 -9.54 -5.28
C THR A 230 24.90 -10.71 -4.57
N PRO A 231 25.35 -11.96 -4.76
CA PRO A 231 24.83 -13.10 -4.00
C PRO A 231 24.88 -12.89 -2.48
N GLU A 232 25.96 -12.28 -1.96
CA GLU A 232 26.14 -12.00 -0.53
C GLU A 232 25.13 -10.96 -0.03
N GLN A 233 24.88 -9.91 -0.82
CA GLN A 233 23.86 -8.91 -0.49
C GLN A 233 22.45 -9.52 -0.46
N VAL A 234 22.16 -10.48 -1.35
CA VAL A 234 20.89 -11.21 -1.36
C VAL A 234 20.78 -12.18 -0.19
N GLU A 235 21.85 -12.89 0.19
CA GLU A 235 21.84 -13.77 1.37
C GLU A 235 21.56 -12.98 2.66
N GLU A 236 22.25 -11.86 2.86
CA GLU A 236 21.95 -10.95 3.97
C GLU A 236 20.54 -10.38 3.88
N GLY A 237 20.08 -10.06 2.66
CA GLY A 237 18.72 -9.65 2.38
C GLY A 237 17.68 -10.69 2.80
N ARG A 238 17.91 -11.99 2.55
CA ARG A 238 17.03 -13.08 3.01
C ARG A 238 17.04 -13.21 4.52
N ARG A 239 18.22 -13.12 5.14
CA ARG A 239 18.36 -13.19 6.61
C ARG A 239 17.54 -12.11 7.30
N ARG A 240 17.63 -10.86 6.83
CA ARG A 240 16.85 -9.72 7.34
C ARG A 240 15.36 -9.85 7.03
N ALA A 241 14.98 -10.32 5.84
CA ALA A 241 13.58 -10.49 5.46
C ALA A 241 12.84 -11.55 6.29
N ALA A 242 13.57 -12.46 6.96
CA ALA A 242 13.01 -13.45 7.88
C ALA A 242 12.67 -12.87 9.27
N GLU A 243 13.19 -11.69 9.62
CA GLU A 243 12.89 -11.04 10.90
C GLU A 243 11.45 -10.47 10.92
N PRO A 244 10.84 -10.29 12.10
CA PRO A 244 9.50 -9.70 12.21
C PRO A 244 9.40 -8.30 11.61
N THR A 245 8.22 -8.01 11.05
CA THR A 245 7.85 -6.71 10.45
C THR A 245 6.61 -6.13 11.12
N ASP A 246 6.33 -4.86 10.84
CA ASP A 246 5.13 -4.14 11.28
C ASP A 246 3.98 -4.23 10.28
N ALA A 247 4.06 -5.14 9.29
CA ALA A 247 3.03 -5.31 8.26
C ALA A 247 1.62 -5.49 8.85
N HIS A 248 1.48 -6.21 9.96
CA HIS A 248 0.19 -6.41 10.63
C HIS A 248 -0.37 -5.11 11.25
N HIS A 249 0.48 -4.21 11.75
CA HIS A 249 0.05 -2.90 12.24
C HIS A 249 -0.41 -2.01 11.09
N VAL A 250 0.30 -2.03 9.96
CA VAL A 250 -0.12 -1.33 8.75
C VAL A 250 -1.47 -1.86 8.26
N ALA A 251 -1.72 -3.17 8.28
CA ALA A 251 -3.01 -3.74 7.90
C ALA A 251 -4.15 -3.23 8.79
N LYS A 252 -3.95 -3.23 10.12
CA LYS A 252 -4.92 -2.65 11.06
C LYS A 252 -5.17 -1.17 10.79
N ALA A 253 -4.12 -0.42 10.47
CA ALA A 253 -4.24 0.99 10.09
C ALA A 253 -5.11 1.19 8.84
N VAL A 254 -4.89 0.37 7.80
CA VAL A 254 -5.67 0.40 6.56
C VAL A 254 -7.12 0.00 6.79
N ILE A 255 -7.37 -1.11 7.51
CA ILE A 255 -8.71 -1.59 7.81
C ILE A 255 -9.49 -0.53 8.59
N GLY A 256 -8.89 0.03 9.64
CA GLY A 256 -9.54 1.07 10.43
C GLY A 256 -9.74 2.39 9.68
N LEU A 257 -8.94 2.68 8.65
CA LEU A 257 -9.13 3.81 7.74
C LEU A 257 -10.33 3.59 6.82
N PHE A 258 -10.43 2.40 6.21
CA PHE A 258 -11.50 2.06 5.26
C PHE A 258 -12.85 1.89 5.96
N SER A 259 -12.86 1.41 7.21
CA SER A 259 -14.09 1.24 8.00
C SER A 259 -14.69 2.56 8.54
N ARG A 260 -14.04 3.71 8.38
CA ARG A 260 -14.49 5.01 8.93
C ARG A 260 -15.50 5.75 8.06
N ARG A 261 -15.92 5.19 6.93
CA ARG A 261 -16.85 5.88 6.04
C ARG A 261 -18.23 5.99 6.67
N GLU A 262 -18.48 7.11 7.35
CA GLU A 262 -19.81 7.50 7.82
C GLU A 262 -20.76 7.63 6.63
N GLY A 263 -21.96 7.03 6.72
CA GLY A 263 -23.05 7.31 5.77
C GLY A 263 -23.52 6.16 4.87
N ARG A 264 -23.16 4.90 5.14
CA ARG A 264 -23.91 3.77 4.55
C ARG A 264 -25.30 3.71 5.18
N SER A 265 -26.25 4.46 4.63
CA SER A 265 -27.66 4.10 4.78
C SER A 265 -27.87 2.79 4.04
N ASP A 266 -28.12 1.70 4.76
CA ASP A 266 -28.56 0.42 4.22
C ASP A 266 -29.97 0.55 3.61
N SER A 267 -30.11 1.33 2.53
CA SER A 267 -31.37 1.58 1.83
C SER A 267 -31.41 0.92 0.45
N LEU A 268 -30.76 -0.24 0.30
CA LEU A 268 -30.86 -1.09 -0.89
C LEU A 268 -31.25 -2.53 -0.50
N SER A 269 -32.36 -2.67 0.21
CA SER A 269 -33.11 -3.93 0.31
C SER A 269 -34.55 -3.69 0.76
N ARG A 270 -35.32 -2.93 -0.02
CA ARG A 270 -36.80 -2.93 -0.04
C ARG A 270 -37.26 -2.17 -1.28
N GLY A 271 -37.42 -2.89 -2.38
CA GLY A 271 -38.00 -2.44 -3.65
C GLY A 271 -38.32 -3.67 -4.47
#